data_AF-A0A3P6EFC7-F1
#
_entry.id   AF-A0A3P6EFC7-F1
#
_cell.length_a   1.000
_cell.length_b   1.000
_cell.length_c   1.000
_cell.angle_alpha   90.00
_cell.angle_beta   90.00
_cell.angle_gamma   90.00
#
_symmetry.space_group_name_H-M   'P 1'
#
loop_
_entity.id
_entity.type
_entity.pdbx_description
1 polymer ?
#
loop_
_entity_poly.entity_id
_entity_poly.type
_entity_poly.pdbx_seq_one_letter_code
_entity_poly.pdbx_strand_id
1 'polypeptide(L)'
;MGRGKVELKRIENKINRQVTFAKRRNGLLKKAYELSVLCDAEIALLIFSNRGKLYEFCSNPSGMAKMVEKYRKHSYATMDPNQSAKDLQERYQDYLNLKSRVEVLQHSQRHLLGEEIAGIGVDELEQLECQVDTSLRQIRSTKARSMLDQLSDLKSKEEMLLETNRDLKRKLEESDAALNQTLWGASSSAEHSQQQQEGMTSYHANPLSQEVGFFRPLQGNVALQMSHYNPGVPNASNSATTSQNVINGFFPGWMV
;
A
#
# COMPACT_ATOMS: atom_id res chain seq x y z
N MET A 1 -57.69 -5.20 0.02
CA MET A 1 -57.49 -6.46 0.75
C MET A 1 -56.01 -6.84 0.67
N GLY A 2 -55.36 -7.07 1.82
CA GLY A 2 -53.91 -7.33 1.88
C GLY A 2 -53.57 -8.78 1.51
N ARG A 3 -52.63 -8.97 0.57
CA ARG A 3 -52.04 -10.27 0.23
C ARG A 3 -51.05 -10.70 1.33
N GLY A 4 -51.54 -11.42 2.35
CA GLY A 4 -50.72 -12.14 3.33
C GLY A 4 -49.85 -11.28 4.27
N LYS A 5 -49.35 -11.92 5.34
CA LYS A 5 -48.40 -11.32 6.28
C LYS A 5 -47.01 -11.29 5.64
N VAL A 6 -46.32 -10.16 5.72
CA VAL A 6 -44.95 -9.97 5.20
C VAL A 6 -43.99 -9.82 6.38
N GLU A 7 -42.83 -10.46 6.31
CA GLU A 7 -41.76 -10.34 7.32
C GLU A 7 -41.15 -8.91 7.35
N LEU A 8 -40.77 -8.43 8.53
CA LEU A 8 -40.07 -7.15 8.71
C LEU A 8 -38.58 -7.30 8.41
N LYS A 9 -38.25 -7.47 7.13
CA LYS A 9 -36.88 -7.46 6.61
C LYS A 9 -36.80 -6.64 5.33
N ARG A 10 -35.58 -6.34 4.87
CA ARG A 10 -35.34 -5.65 3.60
C ARG A 10 -35.96 -6.45 2.46
N ILE A 11 -36.76 -5.79 1.61
CA ILE A 11 -37.31 -6.40 0.40
C ILE A 11 -36.21 -6.42 -0.67
N GLU A 12 -35.75 -7.59 -1.09
CA GLU A 12 -34.63 -7.69 -2.04
C GLU A 12 -35.00 -7.25 -3.46
N ASN A 13 -36.17 -7.68 -3.94
CA ASN A 13 -36.65 -7.31 -5.27
C ASN A 13 -36.86 -5.78 -5.37
N LYS A 14 -36.11 -5.15 -6.29
CA LYS A 14 -36.08 -3.68 -6.49
C LYS A 14 -37.45 -3.11 -6.84
N ILE A 15 -38.22 -3.76 -7.72
CA ILE A 15 -39.54 -3.31 -8.18
C ILE A 15 -40.53 -3.37 -7.02
N ASN A 16 -40.60 -4.51 -6.32
CA ASN A 16 -41.49 -4.68 -5.17
C ASN A 16 -41.13 -3.70 -4.03
N ARG A 17 -39.83 -3.46 -3.81
CA ARG A 17 -39.35 -2.49 -2.82
C ARG A 17 -39.78 -1.07 -3.19
N GLN A 18 -39.69 -0.66 -4.45
CA GLN A 18 -40.11 0.67 -4.90
C GLN A 18 -41.62 0.88 -4.75
N VAL A 19 -42.43 -0.09 -5.19
CA VAL A 19 -43.89 -0.03 -5.04
C VAL A 19 -44.29 -0.03 -3.56
N THR A 20 -43.65 -0.86 -2.74
CA THR A 20 -43.91 -0.93 -1.30
C THR A 20 -43.48 0.35 -0.60
N PHE A 21 -42.33 0.94 -0.96
CA PHE A 21 -41.89 2.23 -0.43
C PHE A 21 -42.92 3.32 -0.72
N ALA A 22 -43.40 3.45 -1.97
CA ALA A 22 -44.40 4.45 -2.32
C ALA A 22 -45.70 4.27 -1.51
N LYS A 23 -46.21 3.03 -1.40
CA LYS A 23 -47.43 2.73 -0.64
C LYS A 23 -47.27 2.96 0.86
N ARG A 24 -46.19 2.43 1.47
CA ARG A 24 -45.94 2.56 2.92
C ARG A 24 -45.59 3.99 3.31
N ARG A 25 -44.80 4.70 2.52
CA ARG A 25 -44.52 6.14 2.72
C ARG A 25 -45.83 6.91 2.75
N ASN A 26 -46.68 6.77 1.73
CA ASN A 26 -47.97 7.47 1.69
C ASN A 26 -48.89 7.06 2.85
N GLY A 27 -48.90 5.77 3.23
CA GLY A 27 -49.65 5.30 4.41
C GLY A 27 -49.16 5.90 5.72
N LEU A 28 -47.84 6.02 5.90
CA LEU A 28 -47.23 6.66 7.06
C LEU A 28 -47.56 8.15 7.12
N LEU A 29 -47.47 8.85 5.98
CA LEU A 29 -47.84 10.26 5.87
C LEU A 29 -49.32 10.49 6.25
N LYS A 30 -50.23 9.63 5.78
CA LYS A 30 -51.64 9.70 6.16
C LYS A 30 -51.84 9.50 7.66
N LYS A 31 -51.17 8.53 8.27
CA LYS A 31 -51.26 8.29 9.72
C LYS A 31 -50.70 9.44 10.54
N ALA A 32 -49.59 10.04 10.10
CA ALA A 32 -49.02 11.21 10.75
C ALA A 32 -49.96 12.42 10.64
N TYR A 33 -50.60 12.61 9.48
CA TYR A 33 -51.62 13.64 9.31
C TYR A 33 -52.83 13.41 10.22
N GLU A 34 -53.39 12.20 10.23
CA GLU A 34 -54.49 11.82 11.14
C GLU A 34 -54.14 12.12 12.59
N LEU A 35 -52.96 11.71 13.05
CA LEU A 35 -52.51 11.96 14.43
C LEU A 35 -52.35 13.46 14.72
N SER A 36 -51.80 14.23 13.77
CA SER A 36 -51.66 15.68 13.95
C SER A 36 -52.99 16.38 14.10
N VAL A 37 -54.01 15.96 13.35
CA VAL A 37 -55.35 16.56 13.39
C VAL A 37 -56.16 16.09 14.60
N LEU A 38 -56.12 14.79 14.91
CA LEU A 38 -56.94 14.21 15.99
C LEU A 38 -56.46 14.61 17.38
N CYS A 39 -55.16 14.84 17.54
CA CYS A 39 -54.54 15.11 18.84
C CYS A 39 -53.91 16.49 18.95
N ASP A 40 -54.11 17.37 17.95
CA ASP A 40 -53.45 18.69 17.85
C ASP A 40 -51.93 18.60 18.07
N ALA A 41 -51.32 17.58 17.47
CA ALA A 41 -49.92 17.25 17.65
C ALA A 41 -49.07 17.76 16.48
N GLU A 42 -48.03 18.53 16.80
CA GLU A 42 -47.02 18.92 15.81
C GLU A 42 -46.10 17.74 15.46
N ILE A 43 -46.22 17.26 14.21
CA ILE A 43 -45.47 16.12 13.67
C ILE A 43 -44.70 16.54 12.41
N ALA A 44 -43.43 16.13 12.33
CA ALA A 44 -42.63 16.13 11.10
C ALA A 44 -42.08 14.73 10.79
N LEU A 45 -41.97 14.44 9.50
CA LEU A 45 -41.36 13.22 8.97
C LEU A 45 -40.36 13.57 7.87
N LEU A 46 -39.17 12.98 7.97
CA LEU A 46 -38.10 13.06 6.98
C LEU A 46 -37.76 11.64 6.51
N ILE A 47 -37.83 11.40 5.20
CA ILE A 47 -37.61 10.07 4.61
C ILE A 47 -36.64 10.20 3.43
N PHE A 48 -35.46 9.63 3.57
CA PHE A 48 -34.51 9.51 2.46
C PHE A 48 -34.69 8.15 1.78
N SER A 49 -34.90 8.17 0.47
CA SER A 49 -34.84 6.93 -0.32
C SER A 49 -33.40 6.42 -0.44
N ASN A 50 -33.25 5.16 -0.86
CA ASN A 50 -31.93 4.57 -1.16
C ASN A 50 -31.15 5.28 -2.28
N ARG A 51 -31.80 6.19 -3.03
CA ARG A 51 -31.18 7.05 -4.05
C ARG A 51 -30.87 8.46 -3.53
N GLY A 52 -31.01 8.70 -2.22
CA GLY A 52 -30.79 10.01 -1.60
C GLY A 52 -31.94 11.02 -1.79
N LYS A 53 -33.00 10.68 -2.55
CA LYS A 53 -34.15 11.58 -2.71
C LYS A 53 -34.88 11.77 -1.37
N LEU A 54 -35.03 13.02 -0.96
CA LEU A 54 -35.77 13.47 0.22
C LEU A 54 -37.28 13.48 -0.05
N TYR A 55 -38.03 12.95 0.92
CA TYR A 55 -39.48 13.10 1.03
C TYR A 55 -39.77 13.61 2.44
N GLU A 56 -40.51 14.71 2.52
CA GLU A 56 -40.80 15.37 3.79
C GLU A 56 -42.31 15.60 3.95
N PHE A 57 -42.72 15.65 5.22
CA PHE A 57 -44.07 16.04 5.61
C PHE A 57 -43.99 16.82 6.92
N CYS A 58 -44.70 17.94 6.97
CA CYS A 58 -44.85 18.75 8.16
C CYS A 58 -46.34 19.05 8.35
N SER A 59 -46.84 18.86 9.55
CA SER A 59 -48.20 19.26 9.95
C SER A 59 -48.31 20.77 10.20
N ASN A 60 -47.20 21.44 10.54
CA ASN A 60 -47.18 22.87 10.81
C ASN A 60 -47.22 23.67 9.48
N PRO A 61 -48.18 24.61 9.30
CA PRO A 61 -48.30 25.43 8.10
C PRO A 61 -47.05 26.27 7.81
N SER A 62 -46.27 26.56 8.84
CA SER A 62 -45.02 27.32 8.70
C SER A 62 -43.85 26.49 8.15
N GLY A 63 -44.08 25.23 7.81
CA GLY A 63 -43.12 24.40 7.08
C GLY A 63 -42.12 23.65 7.96
N MET A 64 -41.33 22.79 7.30
CA MET A 64 -40.36 21.90 7.94
C MET A 64 -39.29 22.66 8.73
N ALA A 65 -38.85 23.81 8.23
CA ALA A 65 -37.80 24.63 8.87
C ALA A 65 -38.16 25.00 10.32
N LYS A 66 -39.40 25.44 10.59
CA LYS A 66 -39.83 25.79 11.95
C LYS A 66 -39.95 24.57 12.85
N MET A 67 -40.35 23.41 12.34
CA MET A 67 -40.40 22.18 13.13
C MET A 67 -39.00 21.71 13.52
N VAL A 68 -38.05 21.76 12.58
CA VAL A 68 -36.64 21.45 12.85
C VAL A 68 -36.04 22.44 13.84
N GLU A 69 -36.35 23.74 13.70
CA GLU A 69 -35.94 24.76 14.66
C GLU A 69 -36.55 24.51 16.04
N LYS A 70 -37.83 24.17 16.12
CA LYS A 70 -38.50 23.81 17.37
C LYS A 70 -37.85 22.57 18.00
N TYR A 71 -37.59 21.52 17.22
CA TYR A 71 -36.84 20.34 17.70
C TYR A 71 -35.46 20.71 18.20
N ARG A 72 -34.70 21.54 17.45
CA ARG A 72 -33.39 22.05 17.89
C ARG A 72 -33.53 22.83 19.19
N LYS A 73 -34.51 23.72 19.31
CA LYS A 73 -34.76 24.45 20.56
C LYS A 73 -35.06 23.52 21.73
N HIS A 74 -35.75 22.40 21.54
CA HIS A 74 -36.08 21.48 22.65
C HIS A 74 -34.97 20.46 22.94
N SER A 75 -34.31 19.94 21.91
CA SER A 75 -33.17 19.02 22.02
C SER A 75 -31.92 19.73 22.55
N TYR A 76 -31.83 21.04 22.33
CA TYR A 76 -30.76 21.89 22.84
C TYR A 76 -31.25 22.87 23.92
N ALA A 77 -32.52 22.90 24.35
CA ALA A 77 -32.91 23.68 25.55
C ALA A 77 -32.33 23.07 26.83
N THR A 78 -31.93 21.80 26.78
CA THR A 78 -31.07 21.17 27.79
C THR A 78 -29.61 21.66 27.74
N MET A 79 -29.21 22.40 26.71
CA MET A 79 -27.87 22.95 26.47
C MET A 79 -27.98 24.41 25.99
N ASP A 80 -28.06 25.34 26.94
CA ASP A 80 -28.08 26.80 26.81
C ASP A 80 -27.85 27.35 25.37
N PRO A 81 -28.79 28.11 24.77
CA PRO A 81 -28.68 28.63 23.39
C PRO A 81 -27.45 29.51 23.12
N ASN A 82 -26.81 30.07 24.15
CA ASN A 82 -25.50 30.72 24.02
C ASN A 82 -24.36 29.74 23.71
N GLN A 83 -24.49 28.47 24.09
CA GLN A 83 -23.48 27.44 23.89
C GLN A 83 -23.46 26.95 22.43
N SER A 84 -24.61 26.70 21.79
CA SER A 84 -24.63 26.21 20.39
C SER A 84 -24.06 27.19 19.36
N ALA A 85 -24.24 28.50 19.54
CA ALA A 85 -23.64 29.52 18.66
C ALA A 85 -22.14 29.64 18.93
N LYS A 86 -21.73 29.59 20.20
CA LYS A 86 -20.32 29.53 20.60
C LYS A 86 -19.64 28.27 20.08
N ASP A 87 -20.24 27.09 20.16
CA ASP A 87 -19.67 25.82 19.70
C ASP A 87 -19.52 25.75 18.17
N LEU A 88 -20.42 26.40 17.42
CA LEU A 88 -20.28 26.53 15.96
C LEU A 88 -19.19 27.54 15.60
N GLN A 89 -19.12 28.65 16.33
CA GLN A 89 -18.07 29.66 16.16
C GLN A 89 -16.69 29.15 16.57
N GLU A 90 -16.61 28.36 17.64
CA GLU A 90 -15.40 27.69 18.12
C GLU A 90 -14.94 26.64 17.11
N ARG A 91 -15.84 25.79 16.59
CA ARG A 91 -15.49 24.86 15.51
C ARG A 91 -15.02 25.56 14.24
N TYR A 92 -15.62 26.69 13.89
CA TYR A 92 -15.16 27.48 12.76
C TYR A 92 -13.78 28.10 13.03
N GLN A 93 -13.53 28.56 14.26
CA GLN A 93 -12.23 29.06 14.69
C GLN A 93 -11.15 27.97 14.67
N ASP A 94 -11.48 26.76 15.13
CA ASP A 94 -10.58 25.59 15.06
C ASP A 94 -10.25 25.23 13.62
N TYR A 95 -11.25 25.28 12.72
CA TYR A 95 -11.03 25.07 11.30
C TYR A 95 -10.09 26.12 10.71
N LEU A 96 -10.28 27.41 11.05
CA LEU A 96 -9.39 28.48 10.59
C LEU A 96 -7.96 28.31 11.14
N ASN A 97 -7.83 27.96 12.41
CA ASN A 97 -6.53 27.68 13.04
C ASN A 97 -5.85 26.50 12.34
N LEU A 98 -6.56 25.40 12.11
CA LEU A 98 -6.03 24.24 11.40
C LEU A 98 -5.64 24.60 9.97
N LYS A 99 -6.47 25.36 9.26
CA LYS A 99 -6.19 25.82 7.90
C LYS A 99 -4.90 26.64 7.84
N SER A 100 -4.73 27.60 8.75
CA SER A 100 -3.50 28.41 8.82
C SER A 100 -2.25 27.54 9.07
N ARG A 101 -2.36 26.52 9.94
CA ARG A 101 -1.26 25.57 10.19
C ARG A 101 -0.93 24.75 8.95
N VAL A 102 -1.93 24.30 8.21
CA VAL A 102 -1.74 23.57 6.95
C VAL A 102 -1.04 24.45 5.92
N GLU A 103 -1.45 25.72 5.78
CA GLU A 103 -0.81 26.66 4.85
C GLU A 103 0.66 26.90 5.20
N VAL A 104 1.00 27.09 6.49
CA VAL A 104 2.39 27.22 6.94
C VAL A 104 3.20 25.96 6.66
N LEU A 105 2.64 24.77 6.93
CA LEU A 105 3.32 23.49 6.66
C LEU A 105 3.55 23.28 5.16
N GLN A 106 2.56 23.59 4.32
CA GLN A 106 2.69 23.50 2.86
C GLN A 106 3.73 24.48 2.32
N HIS A 107 3.78 25.69 2.87
CA HIS A 107 4.80 26.67 2.49
C HIS A 107 6.20 26.22 2.91
N SER A 108 6.36 25.72 4.14
CA SER A 108 7.62 25.12 4.60
C SER A 108 8.06 23.93 3.76
N GLN A 109 7.13 23.06 3.33
CA GLN A 109 7.44 21.95 2.43
C GLN A 109 7.97 22.45 1.07
N ARG A 110 7.33 23.47 0.49
CA ARG A 110 7.78 24.07 -0.77
C ARG A 110 9.19 24.63 -0.65
N HIS A 111 9.50 25.33 0.44
CA HIS A 111 10.86 25.80 0.72
C HIS A 111 11.87 24.64 0.80
N LEU A 112 11.55 23.57 1.53
CA LEU A 112 12.40 22.37 1.61
C LEU A 112 12.63 21.69 0.25
N LEU A 113 11.67 21.82 -0.67
CA LEU A 113 11.78 21.33 -2.06
C LEU A 113 12.49 22.33 -2.99
N GLY A 114 12.88 23.49 -2.48
CA GLY A 114 13.55 24.53 -3.24
C GLY A 114 12.60 25.38 -4.11
N GLU A 115 11.30 25.37 -3.82
CA GLU A 115 10.30 26.19 -4.47
C GLU A 115 10.09 27.51 -3.70
N GLU A 116 9.70 28.59 -4.38
CA GLU A 116 9.37 29.91 -3.79
C GLU A 116 10.45 30.54 -2.90
N ILE A 117 11.73 30.22 -3.13
CA ILE A 117 12.87 30.72 -2.33
C ILE A 117 13.08 32.24 -2.46
N ALA A 118 12.60 32.86 -3.55
CA ALA A 118 12.91 34.25 -3.91
C ALA A 118 12.51 35.31 -2.86
N GLY A 119 11.64 34.97 -1.90
CA GLY A 119 11.19 35.87 -0.83
C GLY A 119 11.78 35.58 0.56
N ILE A 120 12.64 34.56 0.70
CA ILE A 120 13.21 34.12 1.99
C ILE A 120 14.44 34.97 2.32
N GLY A 121 14.60 35.35 3.59
CA GLY A 121 15.78 36.09 4.05
C GLY A 121 17.07 35.26 3.98
N VAL A 122 18.24 35.91 3.93
CA VAL A 122 19.53 35.21 3.82
C VAL A 122 19.77 34.28 5.02
N ASP A 123 19.46 34.72 6.23
CA ASP A 123 19.64 33.92 7.45
C ASP A 123 18.73 32.68 7.47
N GLU A 124 17.47 32.83 7.02
CA GLU A 124 16.51 31.74 6.90
C GLU A 124 16.90 30.76 5.79
N LEU A 125 17.50 31.25 4.71
CA LEU A 125 18.03 30.43 3.62
C LEU A 125 19.24 29.61 4.07
N GLU A 126 20.16 30.21 4.83
CA GLU A 126 21.31 29.49 5.42
C GLU A 126 20.83 28.40 6.39
N GLN A 127 19.82 28.70 7.22
CA GLN A 127 19.23 27.70 8.11
C GLN A 127 18.60 26.54 7.31
N LEU A 128 17.88 26.84 6.23
CA LEU A 128 17.26 25.86 5.36
C LEU A 128 18.30 24.97 4.66
N GLU A 129 19.38 25.57 4.15
CA GLU A 129 20.51 24.85 3.54
C GLU A 129 21.15 23.88 4.55
N CYS A 130 21.45 24.36 5.75
CA CYS A 130 22.02 23.55 6.82
C CYS A 130 21.11 22.37 7.20
N GLN A 131 19.79 22.61 7.25
CA GLN A 131 18.79 21.58 7.54
C GLN A 131 18.74 20.51 6.44
N VAL A 132 18.72 20.92 5.17
CA VAL A 132 18.69 19.99 4.03
C VAL A 132 20.00 19.20 3.93
N ASP A 133 21.16 19.84 4.09
CA ASP A 133 22.45 19.15 4.04
C ASP A 133 22.61 18.12 5.17
N THR A 134 22.22 18.50 6.40
CA THR A 134 22.31 17.60 7.56
C THR A 134 21.37 16.40 7.41
N SER A 135 20.12 16.62 7.02
CA SER A 135 19.17 15.53 6.80
C SER A 135 19.58 14.63 5.62
N LEU A 136 20.12 15.19 4.53
CA LEU A 136 20.62 14.43 3.40
C LEU A 136 21.82 13.55 3.77
N ARG A 137 22.76 14.07 4.56
CA ARG A 137 23.88 13.30 5.11
C ARG A 137 23.39 12.13 5.98
N GLN A 138 22.41 12.37 6.85
CA GLN A 138 21.81 11.32 7.67
C GLN A 138 21.11 10.24 6.84
N ILE A 139 20.32 10.63 5.83
CA ILE A 139 19.63 9.69 4.93
C ILE A 139 20.65 8.84 4.18
N ARG A 140 21.69 9.45 3.61
CA ARG A 140 22.75 8.74 2.89
C ARG A 140 23.51 7.77 3.79
N SER A 141 23.85 8.19 5.02
CA SER A 141 24.52 7.34 6.01
C SER A 141 23.66 6.14 6.40
N THR A 142 22.38 6.36 6.69
CA THR A 142 21.44 5.29 7.05
C THR A 142 21.23 4.32 5.89
N LYS A 143 21.10 4.83 4.66
CA LYS A 143 20.99 3.99 3.46
C LYS A 143 22.24 3.14 3.24
N ALA A 144 23.43 3.74 3.40
CA ALA A 144 24.69 3.02 3.27
C ALA A 144 24.82 1.91 4.33
N ARG A 145 24.47 2.20 5.59
CA ARG A 145 24.46 1.22 6.68
C ARG A 145 23.53 0.06 6.36
N SER A 146 22.29 0.34 5.98
CA SER A 146 21.32 -0.70 5.62
C SER A 146 21.79 -1.58 4.45
N MET A 147 22.44 -1.01 3.42
CA MET A 147 23.00 -1.81 2.32
C MET A 147 24.18 -2.68 2.78
N LEU A 148 25.02 -2.19 3.69
CA LEU A 148 26.12 -2.98 4.25
C LEU A 148 25.61 -4.15 5.09
N ASP A 149 24.57 -3.94 5.90
CA ASP A 149 23.95 -4.99 6.70
C ASP A 149 23.35 -6.08 5.80
N GLN A 150 22.65 -5.69 4.72
CA GLN A 150 22.15 -6.64 3.72
C GLN A 150 23.26 -7.43 3.05
N LEU A 151 24.40 -6.79 2.76
CA LEU A 151 25.55 -7.48 2.18
C LEU A 151 26.17 -8.49 3.18
N SER A 152 26.24 -8.17 4.48
CA SER A 152 26.74 -9.13 5.47
C SER A 152 25.82 -10.33 5.63
N ASP A 153 24.50 -10.10 5.65
CA ASP A 153 23.50 -11.16 5.77
C ASP A 153 23.56 -12.12 4.59
N LEU A 154 23.67 -11.58 3.37
CA LEU A 154 23.80 -12.38 2.15
C LEU A 154 25.10 -13.19 2.13
N LYS A 155 26.22 -12.60 2.57
CA LYS A 155 27.50 -13.32 2.68
C LYS A 155 27.44 -14.47 3.69
N SER A 156 26.85 -14.25 4.87
CA SER A 156 26.68 -15.30 5.86
C SER A 156 25.79 -16.44 5.34
N LYS A 157 24.73 -16.09 4.60
CA LYS A 157 23.85 -17.07 3.96
C LYS A 157 24.56 -17.86 2.85
N GLU A 158 25.38 -17.19 2.03
CA GLU A 158 26.20 -17.85 1.02
C GLU A 158 27.14 -18.88 1.66
N GLU A 159 27.85 -18.51 2.73
CA GLU A 159 28.76 -19.40 3.44
C GLU A 159 28.03 -20.64 4.01
N MET A 160 26.88 -20.43 4.66
CA MET A 160 26.04 -21.52 5.17
C MET A 160 25.57 -22.46 4.05
N LEU A 161 25.14 -21.90 2.91
CA LEU A 161 24.68 -22.69 1.77
C LEU A 161 25.84 -23.46 1.13
N LEU A 162 27.04 -22.89 1.07
CA LEU A 162 28.22 -23.59 0.58
C LEU A 162 28.59 -24.76 1.49
N GLU A 163 28.55 -24.58 2.82
CA GLU A 163 28.87 -25.64 3.76
C GLU A 163 27.85 -26.78 3.70
N THR A 164 26.56 -26.46 3.73
CA THR A 164 25.50 -27.47 3.60
C THR A 164 25.57 -28.21 2.26
N ASN A 165 25.94 -27.53 1.17
CA ASN A 165 26.12 -28.18 -0.13
C ASN A 165 27.35 -29.11 -0.15
N ARG A 166 28.46 -28.75 0.50
CA ARG A 166 29.61 -29.65 0.68
C ARG A 166 29.22 -30.91 1.44
N ASP A 167 28.47 -30.77 2.53
CA ASP A 167 28.00 -31.92 3.32
C ASP A 167 27.06 -32.82 2.52
N LEU A 168 26.15 -32.24 1.74
CA LEU A 168 25.25 -33.01 0.88
C LEU A 168 26.00 -33.76 -0.22
N LYS A 169 27.02 -33.14 -0.84
CA LYS A 169 27.89 -33.83 -1.82
C LYS A 169 28.62 -35.01 -1.20
N ARG A 170 29.19 -34.83 0.00
CA ARG A 170 29.84 -35.92 0.74
C ARG A 170 28.88 -37.08 1.01
N LYS A 171 27.66 -36.79 1.46
CA LYS A 171 26.62 -37.81 1.67
C LYS A 171 26.20 -38.51 0.39
N LEU A 172 26.17 -37.80 -0.74
CA LEU A 172 25.86 -38.39 -2.04
C LEU A 172 26.97 -39.38 -2.45
N GLU A 173 28.23 -38.97 -2.34
CA GLU A 173 29.40 -39.82 -2.63
C GLU A 173 29.45 -41.05 -1.72
N GLU A 174 29.16 -40.90 -0.42
CA GLU A 174 29.04 -42.03 0.53
C GLU A 174 27.91 -42.99 0.13
N SER A 175 26.75 -42.46 -0.27
CA SER A 175 25.60 -43.25 -0.74
C SER A 175 25.90 -43.97 -2.05
N ASP A 176 26.53 -43.31 -3.02
CA ASP A 176 26.94 -43.89 -4.30
C ASP A 176 28.03 -44.96 -4.10
N ALA A 177 28.99 -44.72 -3.19
CA ALA A 177 29.99 -45.71 -2.81
C ALA A 177 29.35 -46.94 -2.15
N ALA A 178 28.39 -46.76 -1.25
CA ALA A 178 27.63 -47.84 -0.63
C ALA A 178 26.82 -48.64 -1.66
N LEU A 179 26.17 -47.96 -2.62
CA LEU A 179 25.39 -48.60 -3.68
C LEU A 179 26.28 -49.40 -4.63
N ASN A 180 27.45 -48.84 -5.00
CA ASN A 180 28.45 -49.55 -5.79
C ASN A 180 29.03 -50.76 -5.04
N GLN A 181 29.33 -50.66 -3.74
CA GLN A 181 29.79 -51.80 -2.94
C GLN A 181 28.75 -52.94 -2.91
N THR A 182 27.46 -52.57 -2.87
CA THR A 182 26.34 -53.54 -2.89
C THR A 182 26.18 -54.19 -4.27
N LEU A 183 26.39 -53.43 -5.36
CA LEU A 183 26.33 -53.94 -6.74
C LEU A 183 27.50 -54.88 -7.07
N TRP A 184 28.72 -54.53 -6.68
CA TRP A 184 29.91 -55.37 -6.87
C TRP A 184 29.89 -56.66 -6.00
N GLY A 185 29.23 -56.63 -4.84
CA GLY A 185 28.98 -57.84 -4.03
C GLY A 185 27.95 -58.80 -4.63
N ALA A 186 27.05 -58.31 -5.48
CA ALA A 186 26.07 -59.14 -6.20
C ALA A 186 26.66 -59.77 -7.47
N SER A 187 27.56 -59.07 -8.18
CA SER A 187 28.18 -59.58 -9.42
C SER A 187 29.27 -60.64 -9.21
N SER A 188 29.87 -60.75 -8.03
CA SER A 188 30.82 -61.84 -7.71
C SER A 188 30.17 -63.21 -7.46
N SER A 189 28.84 -63.32 -7.58
CA SER A 189 28.07 -64.54 -7.27
C SER A 189 27.56 -65.30 -8.49
N ALA A 190 27.79 -64.81 -9.72
CA ALA A 190 27.15 -65.39 -10.90
C ALA A 190 28.05 -65.40 -12.14
N GLU A 191 29.15 -66.15 -12.11
CA GLU A 191 29.78 -66.64 -13.35
C GLU A 191 30.29 -68.08 -13.19
N HIS A 192 29.45 -69.07 -13.49
CA HIS A 192 29.89 -70.31 -14.15
C HIS A 192 28.73 -71.07 -14.83
N SER A 193 28.42 -70.80 -16.11
CA SER A 193 28.04 -71.83 -17.12
C SER A 193 27.98 -71.30 -18.57
N GLN A 194 28.90 -71.81 -19.40
CA GLN A 194 28.80 -72.32 -20.78
C GLN A 194 27.98 -71.65 -21.92
N GLN A 195 28.72 -71.49 -23.05
CA GLN A 195 28.41 -71.82 -24.47
C GLN A 195 27.76 -70.81 -25.45
N GLN A 196 28.59 -70.46 -26.46
CA GLN A 196 28.34 -70.33 -27.92
C GLN A 196 27.20 -69.47 -28.51
N GLN A 197 27.67 -68.39 -29.14
CA GLN A 197 27.51 -68.00 -30.57
C GLN A 197 26.31 -67.15 -31.06
N GLU A 198 26.72 -66.13 -31.83
CA GLU A 198 26.06 -65.36 -32.90
C GLU A 198 25.19 -64.14 -32.56
N GLY A 199 25.63 -62.98 -33.08
CA GLY A 199 24.74 -61.90 -33.56
C GLY A 199 24.95 -60.50 -33.00
N MET A 200 25.75 -59.69 -33.71
CA MET A 200 25.52 -58.27 -34.08
C MET A 200 24.84 -57.32 -33.03
N THR A 201 25.42 -56.23 -32.52
CA THR A 201 26.01 -55.05 -33.18
C THR A 201 26.64 -54.14 -32.11
N SER A 202 27.91 -53.75 -32.26
CA SER A 202 28.38 -52.42 -32.71
C SER A 202 28.62 -51.37 -31.62
N TYR A 203 29.90 -51.23 -31.32
CA TYR A 203 30.69 -50.06 -30.91
C TYR A 203 30.10 -48.65 -31.10
N HIS A 204 30.40 -47.74 -30.17
CA HIS A 204 31.29 -46.58 -30.35
C HIS A 204 31.35 -45.77 -29.02
N ALA A 205 32.51 -45.65 -28.36
CA ALA A 205 33.57 -44.65 -28.55
C ALA A 205 33.34 -43.31 -27.81
N ASN A 206 34.28 -42.98 -26.90
CA ASN A 206 34.59 -41.61 -26.41
C ASN A 206 35.02 -40.70 -27.61
N PRO A 207 35.23 -39.35 -27.53
CA PRO A 207 35.16 -38.39 -26.41
C PRO A 207 34.61 -36.94 -26.78
N LEU A 208 34.79 -35.96 -25.86
CA LEU A 208 34.92 -34.48 -26.00
C LEU A 208 33.73 -33.51 -25.73
N SER A 209 34.01 -32.61 -24.78
CA SER A 209 33.77 -31.14 -24.73
C SER A 209 32.35 -30.57 -24.75
N GLN A 210 31.95 -29.91 -23.64
CA GLN A 210 31.65 -28.47 -23.70
C GLN A 210 31.54 -27.84 -22.30
N GLU A 211 32.24 -26.71 -22.13
CA GLU A 211 31.96 -25.70 -21.11
C GLU A 211 30.49 -25.27 -21.16
N VAL A 212 29.86 -25.14 -19.98
CA VAL A 212 28.94 -24.03 -19.70
C VAL A 212 29.22 -23.59 -18.26
N GLY A 213 29.88 -22.44 -18.14
CA GLY A 213 30.28 -21.89 -16.85
C GLY A 213 29.10 -21.42 -16.01
N PHE A 214 29.27 -21.46 -14.69
CA PHE A 214 28.64 -20.51 -13.78
C PHE A 214 29.48 -20.41 -12.51
N PHE A 215 29.71 -19.17 -12.07
CA PHE A 215 30.54 -18.71 -10.96
C PHE A 215 32.06 -18.61 -11.17
N ARG A 216 32.46 -17.45 -11.68
CA ARG A 216 33.80 -16.87 -11.50
C ARG A 216 33.84 -16.12 -10.16
N PRO A 217 34.83 -16.35 -9.27
CA PRO A 217 34.99 -15.53 -8.08
C PRO A 217 35.49 -14.15 -8.51
N LEU A 218 34.74 -13.09 -8.20
CA LEU A 218 35.25 -11.73 -8.32
C LEU A 218 36.18 -11.46 -7.13
N GLN A 219 37.47 -11.75 -7.33
CA GLN A 219 38.52 -11.13 -6.56
C GLN A 219 38.65 -9.68 -7.02
N GLY A 220 37.82 -8.81 -6.44
CA GLY A 220 37.81 -7.38 -6.70
C GLY A 220 38.49 -6.62 -5.56
N ASN A 221 39.59 -5.95 -5.89
CA ASN A 221 40.37 -5.04 -5.05
C ASN A 221 39.52 -4.14 -4.14
N VAL A 222 39.89 -4.09 -2.86
CA VAL A 222 39.49 -3.02 -1.95
C VAL A 222 40.45 -1.85 -2.15
N ALA A 223 40.04 -0.86 -2.94
CA ALA A 223 40.64 0.46 -2.94
C ALA A 223 39.56 1.51 -3.18
N LEU A 224 38.70 1.73 -2.18
CA LEU A 224 37.90 2.95 -2.11
C LEU A 224 38.77 4.04 -1.47
N GLN A 225 39.60 4.70 -2.29
CA GLN A 225 40.19 5.98 -1.92
C GLN A 225 39.06 7.02 -1.84
N MET A 226 38.80 7.51 -0.63
CA MET A 226 38.10 8.78 -0.43
C MET A 226 38.93 9.90 -1.07
N SER A 227 38.48 10.42 -2.21
CA SER A 227 38.97 11.70 -2.70
C SER A 227 38.21 12.82 -2.01
N HIS A 228 38.92 13.58 -1.18
CA HIS A 228 38.54 14.93 -0.79
C HIS A 228 38.42 15.78 -2.06
N TYR A 229 37.34 16.53 -2.20
CA TYR A 229 37.21 17.58 -3.22
C TYR A 229 37.23 18.94 -2.53
N ASN A 230 38.16 19.80 -2.94
CA ASN A 230 38.14 21.25 -2.70
C ASN A 230 38.30 21.94 -4.08
N PRO A 231 37.72 23.14 -4.29
CA PRO A 231 37.19 23.55 -5.60
C PRO A 231 38.18 24.36 -6.44
N GLY A 232 37.96 24.36 -7.76
CA GLY A 232 38.66 25.21 -8.72
C GLY A 232 38.16 24.98 -10.15
N VAL A 233 37.21 25.80 -10.57
CA VAL A 233 36.69 25.99 -11.95
C VAL A 233 37.79 26.60 -12.86
N PRO A 234 37.59 26.87 -14.18
CA PRO A 234 36.65 26.34 -15.21
C PRO A 234 37.36 25.95 -16.54
N ASN A 235 36.71 25.16 -17.42
CA ASN A 235 36.24 25.63 -18.76
C ASN A 235 35.83 24.50 -19.74
N ALA A 236 34.82 24.86 -20.53
CA ALA A 236 34.64 24.59 -21.96
C ALA A 236 34.17 23.19 -22.45
N SER A 237 32.89 23.17 -22.83
CA SER A 237 32.33 22.70 -24.12
C SER A 237 32.66 21.29 -24.63
N ASN A 238 31.65 20.40 -24.69
CA ASN A 238 31.05 20.05 -25.99
C ASN A 238 29.77 19.20 -25.87
N SER A 239 28.94 19.44 -26.88
CA SER A 239 27.62 18.98 -27.27
C SER A 239 27.37 17.45 -27.37
N ALA A 240 26.16 17.09 -26.91
CA ALA A 240 25.13 16.24 -27.53
C ALA A 240 25.47 14.84 -28.07
N THR A 241 24.76 13.81 -27.54
CA THR A 241 23.88 12.96 -28.38
C THR A 241 22.88 12.17 -27.53
N THR A 242 21.64 12.13 -28.01
CA THR A 242 20.47 11.42 -27.49
C THR A 242 20.57 9.92 -27.71
N SER A 243 20.36 9.13 -26.65
CA SER A 243 19.94 7.73 -26.77
C SER A 243 18.89 7.44 -25.71
N GLN A 244 17.65 7.24 -26.18
CA GLN A 244 16.54 6.73 -25.40
C GLN A 244 16.89 5.35 -24.85
N ASN A 245 16.72 5.15 -23.55
CA ASN A 245 16.48 3.83 -22.99
C ASN A 245 15.40 3.94 -21.91
N VAL A 246 14.24 3.38 -22.26
CA VAL A 246 13.09 3.18 -21.39
C VAL A 246 13.47 2.14 -20.34
N ILE A 247 13.46 2.52 -19.06
CA ILE A 247 13.56 1.57 -17.95
C ILE A 247 12.42 1.83 -16.98
N ASN A 248 11.65 0.77 -16.74
CA ASN A 248 10.51 0.64 -15.85
C ASN A 248 10.69 1.36 -14.50
N GLY A 249 9.82 2.33 -14.23
CA GLY A 249 9.68 2.97 -12.93
C GLY A 249 8.86 2.11 -11.98
N PHE A 250 9.53 1.49 -11.00
CA PHE A 250 8.91 0.90 -9.83
C PHE A 250 8.59 2.03 -8.84
N PHE A 251 7.33 2.42 -8.71
CA PHE A 251 6.88 3.42 -7.73
C PHE A 251 6.74 2.78 -6.34
N PRO A 252 7.37 3.31 -5.27
CA PRO A 252 7.15 2.83 -3.90
C PRO A 252 5.80 3.32 -3.34
N GLY A 253 5.02 2.39 -2.78
CA GLY A 253 3.63 2.58 -2.32
C GLY A 253 3.42 3.39 -1.04
N TRP A 254 4.06 4.55 -0.89
CA TRP A 254 3.65 5.57 0.09
C TRP A 254 2.89 6.74 -0.54
N MET A 255 2.58 6.61 -1.83
CA MET A 255 1.77 7.55 -2.61
C MET A 255 0.60 6.80 -3.26
N VAL A 256 -0.32 6.29 -2.43
CA VAL A 256 -1.73 6.01 -2.76
C VAL A 256 -2.57 6.27 -1.50
#